data_AF-A0A257NW96-F1
#
_entry.id   AF-A0A257NW96-F1
#
_cell.length_a   1.000
_cell.length_b   1.000
_cell.length_c   1.000
_cell.angle_alpha   90.00
_cell.angle_beta   90.00
_cell.angle_gamma   90.00
#
_symmetry.space_group_name_H-M   'P 1'
#
loop_
_entity.id
_entity.type
_entity.pdbx_description
1 polymer ?
#
loop_
_entity_poly.entity_id
_entity_poly.type
_entity_poly.pdbx_seq_one_letter_code
_entity_poly.pdbx_strand_id
1 'polypeptide(L)'
;PTGIPIGISEAAFELMQRDGLSASGAAPVVGFVAADDLVQGNHFGTHLRPHHNRRSNASVLDEADARLKAVLGMSPLEREKELHALVLDEARQILVRTPDHLGSQLIELREGLLIPYRRTFAGILVKAHEAGVVVRGVSHYAKTRLDTRDVGLINFGSGNHATKTVEGMLYEGDVVAALLRALLLNDRSMKGVNLDALVRAPLFQDRSIGYGRIVAGDDGYEWGLHISSSPPSRDSWDDVLHGWVKVNKRIGNPSGVLENRSTLHVTGDKHFFASAWAGGDLYVMGSSATHTDAFAYMAGGLPENNAGVTFIGLPVDGPDAAEIRVQHLKPKLMQDFLTSGKPFPWKEFLPHSV
;
A
#
# COMPACT_ATOMS: atom_id res chain seq x y z
N PRO A 1 -16.25 16.81 -2.56
CA PRO A 1 -15.63 15.84 -1.61
C PRO A 1 -16.61 15.50 -0.49
N THR A 2 -16.83 14.22 -0.20
CA THR A 2 -17.80 13.69 0.79
C THR A 2 -17.41 14.00 2.25
N GLY A 3 -16.30 14.71 2.50
CA GLY A 3 -15.83 15.08 3.83
C GLY A 3 -15.16 13.95 4.62
N ILE A 4 -15.12 12.73 4.07
CA ILE A 4 -14.51 11.56 4.70
C ILE A 4 -13.02 11.50 4.32
N PRO A 5 -12.09 11.49 5.29
CA PRO A 5 -10.67 11.26 5.02
C PRO A 5 -10.46 9.91 4.33
N ILE A 6 -9.65 9.89 3.28
CA ILE A 6 -9.22 8.66 2.61
C ILE A 6 -7.73 8.45 2.86
N GLY A 7 -7.27 7.20 2.87
CA GLY A 7 -5.86 6.87 3.01
C GLY A 7 -5.01 7.30 1.79
N ILE A 8 -3.69 7.12 1.91
CA ILE A 8 -2.72 7.60 0.92
C ILE A 8 -2.79 6.79 -0.38
N SER A 9 -2.90 5.47 -0.28
CA SER A 9 -3.07 4.59 -1.44
C SER A 9 -4.39 4.89 -2.16
N GLU A 10 -5.45 5.11 -1.39
CA GLU A 10 -6.78 5.50 -1.86
C GLU A 10 -6.75 6.85 -2.56
N ALA A 11 -6.00 7.83 -2.04
CA ALA A 11 -5.86 9.13 -2.66
C ALA A 11 -5.22 9.03 -4.05
N ALA A 12 -4.18 8.19 -4.22
CA ALA A 12 -3.57 7.95 -5.52
C ALA A 12 -4.56 7.25 -6.48
N PHE A 13 -5.29 6.25 -6.01
CA PHE A 13 -6.30 5.56 -6.82
C PHE A 13 -7.50 6.44 -7.17
N GLU A 14 -7.92 7.33 -6.28
CA GLU A 14 -8.98 8.30 -6.53
C GLU A 14 -8.57 9.29 -7.63
N LEU A 15 -7.31 9.76 -7.62
CA LEU A 15 -6.78 10.58 -8.71
C LEU A 15 -6.81 9.81 -10.05
N MET A 16 -6.40 8.55 -10.06
CA MET A 16 -6.48 7.71 -11.27
C MET A 16 -7.92 7.53 -11.75
N GLN A 17 -8.85 7.28 -10.82
CA GLN A 17 -10.25 7.02 -11.14
C GLN A 17 -10.95 8.27 -11.68
N ARG A 18 -10.70 9.44 -11.11
CA ARG A 18 -11.24 10.72 -11.59
C ARG A 18 -10.82 11.04 -13.02
N ASP A 19 -9.59 10.69 -13.35
CA ASP A 19 -9.02 10.91 -14.68
C ASP A 19 -9.33 9.75 -15.65
N GLY A 20 -10.17 8.80 -15.25
CA GLY A 20 -10.62 7.69 -16.10
C GLY A 20 -9.59 6.57 -16.31
N LEU A 21 -8.48 6.59 -15.58
CA LEU A 21 -7.37 5.63 -15.71
C LEU A 21 -7.64 4.28 -15.02
N SER A 22 -8.74 4.17 -14.28
CA SER A 22 -9.21 2.90 -13.70
C SER A 22 -10.08 2.07 -14.65
N ALA A 23 -10.35 2.56 -15.86
CA ALA A 23 -11.02 1.78 -16.90
C ALA A 23 -10.08 0.69 -17.44
N SER A 24 -10.65 -0.42 -17.94
CA SER A 24 -9.88 -1.54 -18.49
C SER A 24 -8.81 -1.06 -19.48
N GLY A 25 -7.54 -1.36 -19.19
CA GLY A 25 -6.38 -1.02 -20.02
C GLY A 25 -5.87 0.42 -19.91
N ALA A 26 -6.56 1.31 -19.19
CA ALA A 26 -6.19 2.72 -19.06
C ALA A 26 -5.22 3.01 -17.91
N ALA A 27 -4.90 2.01 -17.08
CA ALA A 27 -4.00 2.18 -15.95
C ALA A 27 -2.59 2.60 -16.45
N PRO A 28 -1.92 3.57 -15.80
CA PRO A 28 -0.57 4.00 -16.18
C PRO A 28 0.52 3.09 -15.58
N VAL A 29 0.13 1.98 -14.94
CA VAL A 29 1.02 1.04 -14.25
C VAL A 29 0.55 -0.40 -14.50
N VAL A 30 1.51 -1.32 -14.50
CA VAL A 30 1.30 -2.76 -14.73
C VAL A 30 1.38 -3.61 -13.45
N GLY A 31 1.70 -2.98 -12.32
CA GLY A 31 1.82 -3.69 -11.05
C GLY A 31 1.55 -2.80 -9.83
N PHE A 32 1.30 -3.46 -8.71
CA PHE A 32 1.09 -2.85 -7.40
C PHE A 32 1.84 -3.66 -6.33
N VAL A 33 2.51 -2.95 -5.42
CA VAL A 33 3.22 -3.57 -4.31
C VAL A 33 2.92 -2.78 -3.04
N ALA A 34 2.33 -3.44 -2.06
CA ALA A 34 2.40 -3.05 -0.66
C ALA A 34 3.36 -4.02 0.01
N ALA A 35 4.59 -3.61 0.33
CA ALA A 35 5.64 -4.55 0.72
C ALA A 35 5.57 -4.97 2.20
N ASP A 36 4.94 -4.15 3.05
CA ASP A 36 4.94 -4.28 4.50
C ASP A 36 3.51 -4.18 5.04
N ASP A 37 3.25 -3.37 6.07
CA ASP A 37 1.93 -3.25 6.70
C ASP A 37 0.88 -2.64 5.75
N LEU A 38 -0.23 -3.37 5.58
CA LEU A 38 -1.41 -2.92 4.85
C LEU A 38 -2.36 -2.14 5.74
N VAL A 39 -2.56 -2.66 6.95
CA VAL A 39 -3.23 -1.94 8.02
C VAL A 39 -2.20 -1.54 9.07
N GLN A 40 -2.50 -0.54 9.88
CA GLN A 40 -1.61 -0.13 10.97
C GLN A 40 -1.24 -1.27 11.93
N GLY A 41 -2.04 -2.33 11.98
CA GLY A 41 -1.95 -3.33 13.02
C GLY A 41 -2.10 -2.65 14.38
N ASN A 42 -1.52 -3.22 15.42
CA ASN A 42 -1.70 -2.71 16.78
C ASN A 42 -0.51 -1.90 17.28
N HIS A 43 -0.39 -0.69 16.75
CA HIS A 43 0.58 0.32 17.17
C HIS A 43 0.55 0.64 18.69
N PHE A 44 -0.56 0.31 19.39
CA PHE A 44 -0.83 0.79 20.76
C PHE A 44 -1.24 -0.31 21.75
N GLY A 45 -1.20 -1.59 21.35
CA GLY A 45 -1.67 -2.70 22.20
C GLY A 45 -3.17 -2.67 22.53
N THR A 46 -4.00 -2.05 21.67
CA THR A 46 -5.43 -1.80 21.91
C THR A 46 -6.28 -3.06 22.09
N HIS A 47 -5.85 -4.17 21.48
CA HIS A 47 -6.46 -5.48 21.63
C HIS A 47 -6.28 -6.06 23.04
N LEU A 48 -5.25 -5.62 23.78
CA LEU A 48 -4.97 -6.04 25.16
C LEU A 48 -5.37 -4.98 26.19
N ARG A 49 -5.39 -3.70 25.80
CA ARG A 49 -5.66 -2.55 26.69
C ARG A 49 -6.42 -1.48 25.92
N PRO A 50 -7.47 -0.84 26.45
CA PRO A 50 -8.16 0.21 25.73
C PRO A 50 -7.21 1.35 25.33
N HIS A 51 -7.43 1.96 24.17
CA HIS A 51 -6.67 3.13 23.72
C HIS A 51 -6.76 4.27 24.75
N HIS A 52 -5.68 5.02 24.98
CA HIS A 52 -5.62 6.04 26.04
C HIS A 52 -6.64 7.18 25.85
N ASN A 53 -7.01 7.50 24.61
CA ASN A 53 -8.05 8.49 24.28
C ASN A 53 -9.48 7.92 24.25
N ARG A 54 -9.65 6.59 24.40
CA ARG A 54 -10.97 5.95 24.36
C ARG A 54 -11.71 6.25 25.66
N ARG A 55 -12.88 6.87 25.54
CA ARG A 55 -13.79 7.13 26.66
C ARG A 55 -14.87 6.06 26.74
N SER A 56 -15.51 5.91 27.91
CA SER A 56 -16.68 5.04 28.06
C SER A 56 -17.88 5.61 27.27
N ASN A 57 -18.77 4.74 26.77
CA ASN A 57 -19.96 5.19 26.04
C ASN A 57 -20.85 6.08 26.90
N ALA A 58 -20.99 5.77 28.19
CA ALA A 58 -21.75 6.60 29.13
C ALA A 58 -21.17 8.02 29.22
N SER A 59 -19.86 8.16 29.42
CA SER A 59 -19.24 9.49 29.51
C SER A 59 -19.39 10.30 28.23
N VAL A 60 -19.34 9.65 27.07
CA VAL A 60 -19.52 10.31 25.77
C VAL A 60 -20.97 10.79 25.61
N LEU A 61 -21.95 9.92 25.90
CA LEU A 61 -23.37 10.26 25.78
C LEU A 61 -23.81 11.33 26.79
N ASP A 62 -23.30 11.28 28.03
CA ASP A 62 -23.61 12.27 29.07
C ASP A 62 -23.09 13.66 28.67
N GLU A 63 -21.89 13.74 28.07
CA GLU A 63 -21.35 15.00 27.57
C GLU A 63 -22.13 15.50 26.35
N ALA A 64 -22.47 14.61 25.40
CA ALA A 64 -23.27 14.95 24.25
C ALA A 64 -24.64 15.52 24.64
N ASP A 65 -25.33 14.89 25.60
CA ASP A 65 -26.62 15.36 26.13
C ASP A 65 -26.48 16.72 26.84
N ALA A 66 -25.45 16.91 27.65
CA ALA A 66 -25.18 18.20 28.30
C ALA A 66 -24.95 19.33 27.28
N ARG A 67 -24.16 19.07 26.23
CA ARG A 67 -23.88 20.01 25.14
C ARG A 67 -25.13 20.30 24.31
N LEU A 68 -25.93 19.28 24.00
CA LEU A 68 -27.22 19.42 23.30
C LEU A 68 -28.25 20.23 24.10
N LYS A 69 -28.25 20.13 25.42
CA LYS A 69 -29.10 20.98 26.28
C LYS A 69 -28.61 22.42 26.29
N ALA A 70 -27.30 22.64 26.32
CA ALA A 70 -26.70 23.97 26.33
C ALA A 70 -26.99 24.77 25.05
N VAL A 71 -27.04 24.12 23.88
CA VAL A 71 -27.31 24.82 22.60
C VAL A 71 -28.71 25.43 22.48
N LEU A 72 -29.65 25.03 23.33
CA LEU A 72 -31.00 25.59 23.35
C LEU A 72 -31.01 27.07 23.77
N GLY A 73 -30.04 27.49 24.60
CA GLY A 73 -29.90 28.87 25.07
C GLY A 73 -28.97 29.75 24.21
N MET A 74 -28.35 29.20 23.17
CA MET A 74 -27.35 29.90 22.35
C MET A 74 -27.96 30.68 21.19
N SER A 75 -27.25 31.70 20.71
CA SER A 75 -27.58 32.36 19.45
C SER A 75 -27.42 31.38 18.26
N PRO A 76 -28.04 31.66 17.09
CA PRO A 76 -27.96 30.76 15.94
C PRO A 76 -26.53 30.40 15.51
N LEU A 77 -25.61 31.37 15.51
CA LEU A 77 -24.22 31.16 15.10
C LEU A 77 -23.42 30.35 16.13
N GLU A 78 -23.65 30.59 17.42
CA GLU A 78 -23.00 29.83 18.50
C GLU A 78 -23.50 28.38 18.52
N ARG A 79 -24.81 28.19 18.34
CA ARG A 79 -25.43 26.87 18.20
C ARG A 79 -24.81 26.07 17.07
N GLU A 80 -24.65 26.67 15.89
CA GLU A 80 -24.04 25.99 14.74
C GLU A 80 -22.61 25.55 15.03
N LYS A 81 -21.79 26.44 15.60
CA LYS A 81 -20.40 26.11 15.98
C LYS A 81 -20.35 24.98 17.01
N GLU A 82 -21.22 25.03 18.02
CA GLU A 82 -21.25 24.04 19.09
C GLU A 82 -21.70 22.66 18.59
N LEU A 83 -22.74 22.61 17.75
CA LEU A 83 -23.19 21.37 17.11
C LEU A 83 -22.10 20.76 16.22
N HIS A 84 -21.39 21.59 15.45
CA HIS A 84 -20.26 21.12 14.64
C HIS A 84 -19.12 20.56 15.51
N ALA A 85 -18.79 21.24 16.61
CA ALA A 85 -17.78 20.77 17.56
C ALA A 85 -18.20 19.47 18.27
N LEU A 86 -19.50 19.29 18.56
CA LEU A 86 -20.04 18.06 19.12
C LEU A 86 -19.87 16.89 18.15
N VAL A 87 -20.32 17.06 16.90
CA VAL A 87 -20.17 16.02 15.87
C VAL A 87 -18.72 15.62 15.67
N LEU A 88 -17.79 16.58 15.70
CA LEU A 88 -16.36 16.30 15.57
C LEU A 88 -15.81 15.48 16.75
N ASP A 89 -16.24 15.75 17.98
CA ASP A 89 -15.77 15.00 19.15
C ASP A 89 -16.29 13.56 19.16
N GLU A 90 -17.57 13.39 18.85
CA GLU A 90 -18.20 12.08 18.69
C GLU A 90 -17.53 11.27 17.57
N ALA A 91 -17.27 11.90 16.43
CA ALA A 91 -16.57 11.28 15.32
C ALA A 91 -15.16 10.82 15.74
N ARG A 92 -14.43 11.60 16.55
CA ARG A 92 -13.11 11.19 17.09
C ARG A 92 -13.21 9.97 18.00
N GLN A 93 -14.24 9.89 18.85
CA GLN A 93 -14.44 8.72 19.70
C GLN A 93 -14.80 7.47 18.90
N ILE A 94 -15.56 7.60 17.82
CA ILE A 94 -15.81 6.51 16.87
C ILE A 94 -14.50 6.07 16.20
N LEU A 95 -13.72 7.02 15.68
CA LEU A 95 -12.45 6.74 15.00
C LEU A 95 -11.42 6.02 15.87
N VAL A 96 -11.40 6.24 17.18
CA VAL A 96 -10.51 5.49 18.09
C VAL A 96 -11.02 4.07 18.33
N ARG A 97 -12.34 3.87 18.42
CA ARG A 97 -12.96 2.59 18.78
C ARG A 97 -12.99 1.59 17.62
N THR A 98 -13.21 2.06 16.40
CA THR A 98 -13.39 1.18 15.23
C THR A 98 -12.13 0.36 14.90
N PRO A 99 -10.91 0.93 14.86
CA PRO A 99 -9.70 0.19 14.50
C PRO A 99 -9.00 -0.52 15.69
N ASP A 100 -9.64 -0.63 16.85
CA ASP A 100 -9.05 -1.29 18.05
C ASP A 100 -8.68 -2.78 17.82
N HIS A 101 -9.28 -3.42 16.81
CA HIS A 101 -9.03 -4.82 16.45
C HIS A 101 -8.61 -4.99 14.99
N LEU A 102 -7.68 -5.92 14.74
CA LEU A 102 -7.18 -6.24 13.39
C LEU A 102 -8.33 -6.58 12.42
N GLY A 103 -9.33 -7.34 12.88
CA GLY A 103 -10.49 -7.69 12.05
C GLY A 103 -11.26 -6.46 11.55
N SER A 104 -11.46 -5.46 12.40
CA SER A 104 -12.11 -4.20 12.00
C SER A 104 -11.26 -3.41 11.01
N GLN A 105 -9.93 -3.35 11.22
CA GLN A 105 -9.03 -2.70 10.28
C GLN A 105 -9.04 -3.37 8.90
N LEU A 106 -9.14 -4.71 8.85
CA LEU A 106 -9.29 -5.45 7.59
C LEU A 106 -10.65 -5.21 6.92
N ILE A 107 -11.72 -5.01 7.69
CA ILE A 107 -13.03 -4.62 7.16
C ILE A 107 -12.95 -3.21 6.57
N GLU A 108 -12.35 -2.27 7.27
CA GLU A 108 -12.12 -0.91 6.77
C GLU A 108 -11.28 -0.95 5.49
N LEU A 109 -10.20 -1.76 5.44
CA LEU A 109 -9.36 -1.93 4.24
C LEU A 109 -10.17 -2.44 3.06
N ARG A 110 -11.03 -3.42 3.31
CA ARG A 110 -11.92 -3.96 2.29
C ARG A 110 -12.91 -2.90 1.80
N GLU A 111 -13.51 -2.14 2.69
CA GLU A 111 -14.57 -1.17 2.36
C GLU A 111 -14.05 0.16 1.81
N GLY A 112 -12.86 0.59 2.22
CA GLY A 112 -12.23 1.84 1.82
C GLY A 112 -11.25 1.70 0.65
N LEU A 113 -10.52 0.59 0.55
CA LEU A 113 -9.53 0.37 -0.53
C LEU A 113 -10.02 -0.68 -1.55
N LEU A 114 -10.30 -1.90 -1.12
CA LEU A 114 -10.46 -3.02 -2.07
C LEU A 114 -11.75 -2.91 -2.89
N ILE A 115 -12.89 -2.63 -2.25
CA ILE A 115 -14.19 -2.54 -2.94
C ILE A 115 -14.27 -1.30 -3.83
N PRO A 116 -13.98 -0.08 -3.34
CA PRO A 116 -14.13 1.13 -4.15
C PRO A 116 -13.19 1.13 -5.36
N TYR A 117 -11.96 0.66 -5.17
CA TYR A 117 -10.93 0.68 -6.21
C TYR A 117 -10.70 -0.68 -6.88
N ARG A 118 -11.64 -1.63 -6.77
CA ARG A 118 -11.54 -2.94 -7.45
C ARG A 118 -11.30 -2.80 -8.96
N ARG A 119 -11.89 -1.78 -9.59
CA ARG A 119 -11.72 -1.50 -11.02
C ARG A 119 -10.31 -1.01 -11.33
N THR A 120 -9.68 -0.27 -10.42
CA THR A 120 -8.27 0.13 -10.54
C THR A 120 -7.38 -1.12 -10.54
N PHE A 121 -7.57 -2.04 -9.58
CA PHE A 121 -6.81 -3.31 -9.57
C PHE A 121 -7.05 -4.15 -10.83
N ALA A 122 -8.30 -4.28 -11.28
CA ALA A 122 -8.60 -4.96 -12.54
C ALA A 122 -7.92 -4.26 -13.73
N GLY A 123 -7.94 -2.93 -13.79
CA GLY A 123 -7.32 -2.11 -14.82
C GLY A 123 -5.80 -2.31 -14.89
N ILE A 124 -5.12 -2.41 -13.74
CA ILE A 124 -3.69 -2.73 -13.65
C ILE A 124 -3.39 -4.11 -14.28
N LEU A 125 -4.19 -5.12 -13.94
CA LEU A 125 -4.01 -6.47 -14.49
C LEU A 125 -4.29 -6.54 -16.00
N VAL A 126 -5.34 -5.84 -16.47
CA VAL A 126 -5.65 -5.75 -17.91
C VAL A 126 -4.51 -5.05 -18.65
N LYS A 127 -4.05 -3.90 -18.13
CA LYS A 127 -2.94 -3.16 -18.71
C LYS A 127 -1.67 -4.00 -18.80
N ALA A 128 -1.34 -4.73 -17.74
CA ALA A 128 -0.20 -5.65 -17.73
C ALA A 128 -0.33 -6.74 -18.80
N HIS A 129 -1.53 -7.31 -18.97
CA HIS A 129 -1.79 -8.29 -20.02
C HIS A 129 -1.63 -7.70 -21.43
N GLU A 130 -2.18 -6.52 -21.69
CA GLU A 130 -2.06 -5.80 -22.96
C GLU A 130 -0.61 -5.44 -23.29
N ALA A 131 0.17 -5.08 -22.28
CA ALA A 131 1.60 -4.81 -22.39
C ALA A 131 2.47 -6.08 -22.49
N GLY A 132 1.87 -7.28 -22.50
CA GLY A 132 2.59 -8.55 -22.57
C GLY A 132 3.50 -8.79 -21.35
N VAL A 133 3.13 -8.27 -20.19
CA VAL A 133 3.93 -8.41 -18.96
C VAL A 133 3.73 -9.80 -18.38
N VAL A 134 4.84 -10.50 -18.15
CA VAL A 134 4.87 -11.83 -17.56
C VAL A 134 5.72 -11.79 -16.30
N VAL A 135 5.13 -12.26 -15.19
CA VAL A 135 5.84 -12.46 -13.92
C VAL A 135 6.01 -13.95 -13.66
N ARG A 136 7.22 -14.35 -13.29
CA ARG A 136 7.59 -15.73 -12.95
C ARG A 136 8.15 -15.76 -11.53
N GLY A 137 7.41 -16.37 -10.62
CA GLY A 137 7.84 -16.58 -9.24
C GLY A 137 8.80 -17.75 -9.09
N VAL A 138 9.18 -18.04 -7.84
CA VAL A 138 10.05 -19.17 -7.45
C VAL A 138 9.50 -20.52 -7.94
N SER A 139 8.19 -20.74 -7.86
CA SER A 139 7.54 -21.99 -8.26
C SER A 139 7.79 -22.35 -9.73
N HIS A 140 7.87 -21.34 -10.61
CA HIS A 140 8.23 -21.52 -12.02
C HIS A 140 9.62 -22.13 -12.18
N TYR A 141 10.62 -21.59 -11.49
CA TYR A 141 12.02 -22.04 -11.58
C TYR A 141 12.24 -23.35 -10.82
N ALA A 142 11.57 -23.53 -9.69
CA ALA A 142 11.63 -24.75 -8.89
C ALA A 142 10.81 -25.90 -9.49
N LYS A 143 10.01 -25.65 -10.53
CA LYS A 143 9.08 -26.61 -11.16
C LYS A 143 8.10 -27.21 -10.14
N THR A 144 7.63 -26.39 -9.21
CA THR A 144 6.64 -26.77 -8.20
C THR A 144 5.29 -26.14 -8.53
N ARG A 145 4.21 -26.70 -7.98
CA ARG A 145 2.85 -26.16 -8.17
C ARG A 145 2.64 -24.83 -7.46
N LEU A 146 3.27 -24.66 -6.30
CA LEU A 146 3.09 -23.51 -5.42
C LEU A 146 4.37 -23.26 -4.63
N ASP A 147 4.74 -21.99 -4.52
CA ASP A 147 5.73 -21.50 -3.57
C ASP A 147 5.20 -20.20 -2.95
N THR A 148 5.19 -20.13 -1.62
CA THR A 148 4.66 -18.95 -0.90
C THR A 148 5.52 -17.71 -1.15
N ARG A 149 6.74 -17.86 -1.64
CA ARG A 149 7.63 -16.74 -2.01
C ARG A 149 7.37 -16.18 -3.41
N ASP A 150 6.45 -16.76 -4.18
CA ASP A 150 6.15 -16.24 -5.51
C ASP A 150 5.63 -14.80 -5.45
N VAL A 151 6.17 -13.95 -6.32
CA VAL A 151 5.64 -12.63 -6.61
C VAL A 151 4.65 -12.67 -7.77
N GLY A 152 3.67 -11.76 -7.74
CA GLY A 152 2.70 -11.52 -8.81
C GLY A 152 2.83 -10.12 -9.39
N LEU A 153 1.80 -9.67 -10.11
CA LEU A 153 1.66 -8.27 -10.54
C LEU A 153 1.12 -7.39 -9.42
N ILE A 154 0.25 -7.95 -8.58
CA ILE A 154 -0.26 -7.30 -7.36
C ILE A 154 0.28 -8.09 -6.17
N ASN A 155 1.01 -7.43 -5.29
CA ASN A 155 1.66 -8.06 -4.14
C ASN A 155 1.24 -7.36 -2.84
N PHE A 156 0.81 -8.16 -1.88
CA PHE A 156 0.40 -7.75 -0.55
C PHE A 156 1.32 -8.38 0.50
N GLY A 157 2.16 -7.56 1.11
CA GLY A 157 3.01 -7.94 2.21
C GLY A 157 2.23 -8.14 3.49
N SER A 158 2.88 -8.75 4.47
CA SER A 158 2.47 -8.75 5.87
C SER A 158 3.59 -8.11 6.67
N GLY A 159 3.30 -6.92 7.19
CA GLY A 159 4.24 -6.22 8.04
C GLY A 159 4.21 -6.71 9.48
N ASN A 160 5.15 -6.20 10.26
CA ASN A 160 5.37 -6.71 11.60
C ASN A 160 4.27 -6.27 12.58
N HIS A 161 3.52 -5.20 12.31
CA HIS A 161 2.52 -4.70 13.24
C HIS A 161 1.31 -5.63 13.29
N ALA A 162 0.77 -6.03 12.13
CA ALA A 162 -0.33 -6.98 12.07
C ALA A 162 0.06 -8.34 12.66
N THR A 163 1.22 -8.89 12.28
CA THR A 163 1.69 -10.19 12.79
C THR A 163 1.89 -10.19 14.30
N LYS A 164 2.48 -9.13 14.89
CA LYS A 164 2.61 -9.01 16.36
C LYS A 164 1.26 -8.92 17.07
N THR A 165 0.28 -8.26 16.46
CA THR A 165 -1.07 -8.06 17.05
C THR A 165 -1.79 -9.36 17.35
N VAL A 166 -1.56 -10.37 16.52
CA VAL A 166 -2.19 -11.67 16.65
C VAL A 166 -1.19 -12.76 17.01
N GLU A 167 -0.05 -12.40 17.60
CA GLU A 167 0.97 -13.34 18.07
C GLU A 167 1.43 -14.34 17.00
N GLY A 168 1.55 -13.88 15.74
CA GLY A 168 1.99 -14.72 14.61
C GLY A 168 0.92 -15.65 14.05
N MET A 169 -0.33 -15.55 14.50
CA MET A 169 -1.41 -16.44 14.08
C MET A 169 -2.00 -16.12 12.69
N LEU A 170 -1.71 -14.94 12.14
CA LEU A 170 -2.23 -14.48 10.85
C LEU A 170 -1.19 -13.62 10.11
N TYR A 171 -1.19 -13.76 8.78
CA TYR A 171 -0.49 -12.88 7.85
C TYR A 171 -1.55 -12.10 7.06
N GLU A 172 -1.64 -10.79 7.28
CA GLU A 172 -2.70 -9.97 6.69
C GLU A 172 -2.65 -9.95 5.16
N GLY A 173 -1.45 -10.00 4.56
CA GLY A 173 -1.27 -10.00 3.12
C GLY A 173 -2.00 -11.16 2.46
N ASP A 174 -1.97 -12.35 3.06
CA ASP A 174 -2.68 -13.55 2.57
C ASP A 174 -4.19 -13.31 2.53
N VAL A 175 -4.74 -12.71 3.59
CA VAL A 175 -6.15 -12.38 3.72
C VAL A 175 -6.55 -11.35 2.67
N VAL A 176 -5.76 -10.27 2.54
CA VAL A 176 -6.03 -9.18 1.59
C VAL A 176 -5.95 -9.67 0.14
N ALA A 177 -4.93 -10.48 -0.19
CA ALA A 177 -4.82 -11.10 -1.51
C ALA A 177 -6.00 -12.02 -1.79
N ALA A 178 -6.45 -12.83 -0.82
CA ALA A 178 -7.65 -13.67 -0.99
C ALA A 178 -8.92 -12.85 -1.20
N LEU A 179 -9.11 -11.77 -0.43
CA LEU A 179 -10.24 -10.85 -0.58
C LEU A 179 -10.26 -10.18 -1.95
N LEU A 180 -9.12 -9.65 -2.42
CA LEU A 180 -9.05 -9.02 -3.74
C LEU A 180 -9.33 -10.04 -4.85
N ARG A 181 -8.75 -11.24 -4.79
CA ARG A 181 -9.05 -12.32 -5.74
C ARG A 181 -10.56 -12.61 -5.79
N ALA A 182 -11.20 -12.77 -4.62
CA ALA A 182 -12.63 -13.01 -4.54
C ALA A 182 -13.47 -11.87 -5.15
N LEU A 183 -13.07 -10.61 -4.95
CA LEU A 183 -13.72 -9.44 -5.55
C LEU A 183 -13.57 -9.41 -7.08
N LEU A 184 -12.42 -9.87 -7.60
CA LEU A 184 -12.11 -9.88 -9.03
C LEU A 184 -12.67 -11.09 -9.78
N LEU A 185 -12.99 -12.21 -9.10
CA LEU A 185 -13.52 -13.44 -9.74
C LEU A 185 -14.78 -13.19 -10.58
N ASN A 186 -15.63 -12.26 -10.15
CA ASN A 186 -16.88 -11.93 -10.84
C ASN A 186 -16.72 -10.77 -11.84
N ASP A 187 -15.52 -10.21 -11.98
CA ASP A 187 -15.27 -9.16 -12.98
C ASP A 187 -15.15 -9.78 -14.38
N ARG A 188 -15.96 -9.29 -15.33
CA ARG A 188 -15.98 -9.80 -16.70
C ARG A 188 -14.60 -9.69 -17.36
N SER A 189 -13.82 -8.66 -17.03
CA SER A 189 -12.46 -8.46 -17.57
C SER A 189 -11.46 -9.51 -17.09
N MET A 190 -11.76 -10.23 -16.01
CA MET A 190 -10.88 -11.23 -15.38
C MET A 190 -11.23 -12.67 -15.75
N LYS A 191 -12.18 -12.88 -16.69
CA LYS A 191 -12.61 -14.23 -17.07
C LYS A 191 -11.44 -15.04 -17.64
N GLY A 192 -11.13 -16.18 -17.00
CA GLY A 192 -10.05 -17.08 -17.43
C GLY A 192 -8.65 -16.63 -17.00
N VAL A 193 -8.52 -15.51 -16.30
CA VAL A 193 -7.26 -15.04 -15.74
C VAL A 193 -6.92 -15.87 -14.49
N ASN A 194 -5.67 -16.34 -14.39
CA ASN A 194 -5.19 -17.03 -13.20
C ASN A 194 -4.85 -16.03 -12.09
N LEU A 195 -5.88 -15.58 -11.37
CA LEU A 195 -5.75 -14.59 -10.29
C LEU A 195 -4.83 -15.07 -9.15
N ASP A 196 -4.72 -16.39 -8.91
CA ASP A 196 -3.82 -16.95 -7.90
C ASP A 196 -2.34 -16.75 -8.25
N ALA A 197 -2.00 -16.63 -9.53
CA ALA A 197 -0.64 -16.34 -9.98
C ALA A 197 -0.34 -14.83 -10.01
N LEU A 198 -1.36 -13.99 -10.27
CA LEU A 198 -1.17 -12.55 -10.45
C LEU A 198 -1.34 -11.72 -9.17
N VAL A 199 -2.15 -12.18 -8.21
CA VAL A 199 -2.37 -11.52 -6.93
C VAL A 199 -1.76 -12.39 -5.82
N ARG A 200 -0.62 -11.98 -5.29
CA ARG A 200 0.19 -12.76 -4.34
C ARG A 200 0.36 -12.06 -3.02
N ALA A 201 0.65 -12.85 -1.99
CA ALA A 201 1.13 -12.40 -0.71
C ALA A 201 2.43 -13.15 -0.39
N PRO A 202 3.59 -12.63 -0.82
CA PRO A 202 4.83 -13.36 -0.69
C PRO A 202 5.23 -13.54 0.78
N LEU A 203 5.50 -14.78 1.17
CA LEU A 203 5.85 -15.17 2.54
C LEU A 203 6.97 -16.23 2.53
N PHE A 204 8.01 -15.96 3.33
CA PHE A 204 9.05 -16.92 3.65
C PHE A 204 9.14 -17.07 5.17
N GLN A 205 8.67 -18.22 5.67
CA GLN A 205 8.50 -18.46 7.10
C GLN A 205 7.56 -17.42 7.73
N ASP A 206 8.09 -16.57 8.60
CA ASP A 206 7.38 -15.52 9.32
C ASP A 206 7.62 -14.10 8.74
N ARG A 207 8.24 -14.02 7.56
CA ARG A 207 8.60 -12.75 6.93
C ARG A 207 8.01 -12.64 5.54
N SER A 208 7.42 -11.48 5.23
CA SER A 208 7.05 -11.19 3.86
C SER A 208 8.31 -11.02 3.01
N ILE A 209 8.62 -12.02 2.20
CA ILE A 209 9.75 -12.05 1.28
C ILE A 209 9.30 -12.78 0.01
N GLY A 210 9.44 -12.10 -1.11
CA GLY A 210 9.10 -12.61 -2.43
C GLY A 210 10.27 -12.50 -3.40
N TYR A 211 10.37 -13.50 -4.28
CA TYR A 211 11.33 -13.50 -5.37
C TYR A 211 10.63 -13.87 -6.68
N GLY A 212 11.09 -13.27 -7.76
CA GLY A 212 10.70 -13.67 -9.11
C GLY A 212 11.44 -12.88 -10.16
N ARG A 213 10.92 -12.95 -11.37
CA ARG A 213 11.36 -12.14 -12.50
C ARG A 213 10.16 -11.57 -13.23
N ILE A 214 10.36 -10.43 -13.87
CA ILE A 214 9.36 -9.74 -14.70
C ILE A 214 9.96 -9.39 -16.05
N VAL A 215 9.19 -9.60 -17.10
CA VAL A 215 9.53 -9.22 -18.47
C VAL A 215 8.30 -8.62 -19.13
N ALA A 216 8.50 -7.64 -20.01
CA ALA A 216 7.44 -7.05 -20.84
C ALA A 216 7.71 -7.37 -22.32
N GLY A 217 6.76 -8.01 -22.99
CA GLY A 217 6.91 -8.46 -24.36
C GLY A 217 7.79 -9.72 -24.51
N ASP A 218 7.91 -10.21 -25.74
CA ASP A 218 8.60 -11.47 -26.04
C ASP A 218 10.13 -11.35 -25.99
N ASP A 219 10.67 -10.18 -26.38
CA ASP A 219 12.11 -9.90 -26.44
C ASP A 219 12.61 -8.96 -25.33
N GLY A 220 11.75 -8.67 -24.33
CA GLY A 220 12.09 -7.75 -23.25
C GLY A 220 13.20 -8.29 -22.34
N TYR A 221 13.91 -7.37 -21.69
CA TYR A 221 14.84 -7.71 -20.62
C TYR A 221 14.10 -8.28 -19.41
N GLU A 222 14.60 -9.39 -18.89
CA GLU A 222 14.01 -10.07 -17.73
C GLU A 222 14.59 -9.47 -16.44
N TRP A 223 13.88 -8.54 -15.82
CA TRP A 223 14.26 -7.94 -14.54
C TRP A 223 14.06 -8.91 -13.38
N GLY A 224 15.01 -8.94 -12.44
CA GLY A 224 14.81 -9.59 -11.15
C GLY A 224 13.85 -8.78 -10.27
N LEU A 225 12.99 -9.47 -9.51
CA LEU A 225 12.12 -8.86 -8.52
C LEU A 225 12.38 -9.47 -7.14
N HIS A 226 12.62 -8.59 -6.17
CA HIS A 226 12.70 -8.93 -4.76
C HIS A 226 11.81 -7.98 -3.96
N ILE A 227 10.84 -8.53 -3.24
CA ILE A 227 9.92 -7.76 -2.39
C ILE A 227 10.11 -8.24 -0.96
N SER A 228 10.31 -7.33 0.00
CA SER A 228 10.42 -7.72 1.40
C SER A 228 9.81 -6.69 2.34
N SER A 229 9.16 -7.14 3.42
CA SER A 229 8.60 -6.25 4.45
C SER A 229 9.65 -5.27 5.00
N SER A 230 10.82 -5.78 5.38
CA SER A 230 11.89 -4.98 5.97
C SER A 230 13.24 -5.21 5.30
N PRO A 231 14.12 -4.19 5.22
CA PRO A 231 15.49 -4.42 4.78
C PRO A 231 16.22 -5.37 5.76
N PRO A 232 17.14 -6.23 5.28
CA PRO A 232 17.85 -7.19 6.12
C PRO A 232 18.80 -6.52 7.11
N SER A 233 19.25 -5.30 6.82
CA SER A 233 20.05 -4.47 7.70
C SER A 233 19.85 -3.01 7.34
N ARG A 234 20.05 -2.14 8.33
CA ARG A 234 20.04 -0.69 8.19
C ARG A 234 21.22 -0.12 8.96
N ASP A 235 22.01 0.73 8.32
CA ASP A 235 23.20 1.30 8.94
C ASP A 235 22.83 2.52 9.81
N SER A 236 21.94 3.42 9.35
CA SER A 236 21.47 4.56 10.14
C SER A 236 20.06 5.04 9.75
N TRP A 237 19.54 6.08 10.41
CA TRP A 237 18.32 6.77 9.97
C TRP A 237 18.59 7.76 8.83
N ASP A 238 19.83 8.22 8.67
CA ASP A 238 20.22 9.15 7.60
C ASP A 238 20.54 8.41 6.29
N ASP A 239 20.90 7.12 6.37
CA ASP A 239 21.11 6.24 5.23
C ASP A 239 20.46 4.87 5.48
N VAL A 240 19.22 4.78 5.04
CA VAL A 240 18.34 3.63 5.30
C VAL A 240 18.57 2.47 4.34
N LEU A 241 19.33 2.68 3.26
CA LEU A 241 19.58 1.69 2.21
C LEU A 241 21.00 1.13 2.22
N HIS A 242 22.00 1.86 2.73
CA HIS A 242 23.39 1.42 2.68
C HIS A 242 23.65 0.06 3.35
N GLY A 243 23.05 -0.16 4.52
CA GLY A 243 23.12 -1.45 5.21
C GLY A 243 22.53 -2.60 4.38
N TRP A 244 21.42 -2.34 3.69
CA TRP A 244 20.79 -3.30 2.79
C TRP A 244 21.68 -3.63 1.60
N VAL A 245 22.20 -2.61 0.91
CA VAL A 245 23.11 -2.78 -0.24
C VAL A 245 24.32 -3.61 0.14
N LYS A 246 24.96 -3.34 1.29
CA LYS A 246 26.11 -4.10 1.78
C LYS A 246 25.78 -5.56 2.04
N VAL A 247 24.64 -5.83 2.68
CA VAL A 247 24.23 -7.20 3.00
C VAL A 247 23.86 -7.98 1.75
N ASN A 248 23.11 -7.39 0.81
CA ASN A 248 22.75 -8.05 -0.44
C ASN A 248 23.99 -8.41 -1.27
N LYS A 249 24.95 -7.49 -1.40
CA LYS A 249 26.23 -7.78 -2.09
C LYS A 249 27.01 -8.94 -1.45
N ARG A 250 26.88 -9.13 -0.14
CA ARG A 250 27.54 -10.23 0.59
C ARG A 250 26.79 -11.56 0.48
N ILE A 251 25.46 -11.54 0.59
CA ILE A 251 24.62 -12.74 0.58
C ILE A 251 24.43 -13.26 -0.85
N GLY A 252 24.44 -12.38 -1.84
CA GLY A 252 24.18 -12.72 -3.24
C GLY A 252 22.73 -13.14 -3.45
N ASN A 253 22.53 -14.20 -4.24
CA ASN A 253 21.23 -14.69 -4.66
C ASN A 253 21.00 -16.13 -4.16
N PRO A 254 20.61 -16.32 -2.89
CA PRO A 254 20.50 -17.66 -2.30
C PRO A 254 19.39 -18.52 -2.92
N SER A 255 18.44 -17.91 -3.63
CA SER A 255 17.38 -18.65 -4.32
C SER A 255 17.78 -19.10 -5.74
N GLY A 256 18.88 -18.57 -6.31
CA GLY A 256 19.20 -18.75 -7.73
C GLY A 256 18.24 -18.01 -8.68
N VAL A 257 17.10 -17.52 -8.19
CA VAL A 257 16.06 -16.88 -9.01
C VAL A 257 16.55 -15.57 -9.60
N LEU A 258 17.39 -14.78 -8.93
CA LEU A 258 17.85 -13.48 -9.43
C LEU A 258 19.16 -13.53 -10.25
N GLU A 259 19.62 -14.72 -10.66
CA GLU A 259 20.98 -14.89 -11.14
C GLU A 259 21.22 -14.20 -12.48
N ASN A 260 22.31 -13.42 -12.58
CA ASN A 260 22.71 -12.67 -13.78
C ASN A 260 21.64 -11.69 -14.29
N ARG A 261 20.85 -11.11 -13.39
CA ARG A 261 19.85 -10.08 -13.70
C ARG A 261 20.03 -8.87 -12.80
N SER A 262 19.86 -7.70 -13.40
CA SER A 262 19.54 -6.50 -12.64
C SER A 262 18.23 -6.69 -11.91
N THR A 263 18.26 -6.41 -10.61
CA THR A 263 17.13 -6.67 -9.71
C THR A 263 16.56 -5.38 -9.17
N LEU A 264 15.22 -5.29 -9.18
CA LEU A 264 14.47 -4.34 -8.39
C LEU A 264 14.21 -4.95 -7.00
N HIS A 265 14.77 -4.35 -5.97
CA HIS A 265 14.52 -4.69 -4.57
C HIS A 265 13.59 -3.64 -3.94
N VAL A 266 12.44 -4.06 -3.39
CA VAL A 266 11.42 -3.20 -2.78
C VAL A 266 11.22 -3.56 -1.30
N THR A 267 11.15 -2.56 -0.42
CA THR A 267 10.82 -2.75 1.01
C THR A 267 9.94 -1.65 1.62
N GLY A 268 9.29 -1.87 2.78
CA GLY A 268 8.28 -0.96 3.36
C GLY A 268 8.45 -0.53 4.83
N ASP A 269 9.06 -1.32 5.71
CA ASP A 269 9.01 -1.17 7.19
C ASP A 269 9.61 0.12 7.78
N LYS A 270 10.47 0.84 7.07
CA LYS A 270 11.12 2.05 7.65
C LYS A 270 10.44 3.36 7.28
N HIS A 271 9.33 3.33 6.52
CA HIS A 271 8.54 4.52 6.19
C HIS A 271 9.36 5.68 5.61
N PHE A 272 10.36 5.40 4.77
CA PHE A 272 11.08 6.45 4.04
C PHE A 272 10.87 6.29 2.56
N PHE A 273 10.77 7.42 1.88
CA PHE A 273 11.09 7.44 0.46
C PHE A 273 12.61 7.42 0.28
N ALA A 274 13.16 6.31 -0.20
CA ALA A 274 14.58 6.22 -0.53
C ALA A 274 14.81 5.31 -1.73
N SER A 275 15.78 5.67 -2.57
CA SER A 275 16.26 4.78 -3.63
C SER A 275 17.78 4.84 -3.77
N ALA A 276 18.37 3.74 -4.20
CA ALA A 276 19.80 3.64 -4.49
C ALA A 276 20.03 2.68 -5.66
N TRP A 277 20.89 3.07 -6.59
CA TRP A 277 21.40 2.20 -7.64
C TRP A 277 22.80 1.71 -7.23
N ALA A 278 22.98 0.40 -7.09
CA ALA A 278 24.25 -0.16 -6.63
C ALA A 278 24.50 -1.55 -7.16
N GLY A 279 25.66 -1.74 -7.82
CA GLY A 279 26.08 -3.06 -8.30
C GLY A 279 25.19 -3.63 -9.43
N GLY A 280 24.49 -2.76 -10.18
CA GLY A 280 23.55 -3.18 -11.22
C GLY A 280 22.12 -3.42 -10.72
N ASP A 281 21.85 -3.22 -9.44
CA ASP A 281 20.52 -3.38 -8.84
C ASP A 281 19.92 -2.05 -8.38
N LEU A 282 18.59 -1.96 -8.45
CA LEU A 282 17.81 -0.87 -7.88
C LEU A 282 17.26 -1.27 -6.52
N TYR A 283 17.55 -0.47 -5.50
CA TYR A 283 17.02 -0.62 -4.16
C TYR A 283 16.01 0.51 -3.94
N VAL A 284 14.78 0.16 -3.56
CA VAL A 284 13.71 1.11 -3.28
C VAL A 284 13.09 0.79 -1.93
N MET A 285 13.03 1.79 -1.07
CA MET A 285 12.16 1.80 0.10
C MET A 285 10.92 2.61 -0.26
N GLY A 286 9.77 1.94 -0.21
CA GLY A 286 8.48 2.57 -0.43
C GLY A 286 8.14 3.50 0.72
N SER A 287 7.58 4.66 0.37
CA SER A 287 6.94 5.55 1.34
C SER A 287 5.80 4.84 2.05
N SER A 288 5.48 5.27 3.28
CA SER A 288 4.32 4.74 3.98
C SER A 288 3.03 5.16 3.29
N ALA A 289 2.22 4.17 2.94
CA ALA A 289 0.93 4.34 2.25
C ALA A 289 -0.18 3.49 2.90
N THR A 290 0.00 3.13 4.18
CA THR A 290 -0.90 2.25 4.93
C THR A 290 -2.35 2.71 4.83
N HIS A 291 -3.26 1.76 4.69
CA HIS A 291 -4.68 2.02 4.87
C HIS A 291 -4.95 2.43 6.32
N THR A 292 -5.99 3.25 6.51
CA THR A 292 -6.45 3.77 7.81
C THR A 292 -5.37 4.45 8.64
N ASP A 293 -5.03 5.68 8.25
CA ASP A 293 -4.21 6.55 9.08
C ASP A 293 -5.01 7.49 9.99
N ALA A 294 -6.13 6.98 10.55
CA ALA A 294 -6.83 7.70 11.60
C ALA A 294 -5.91 7.93 12.82
N PHE A 295 -4.95 7.04 13.02
CA PHE A 295 -4.00 7.08 14.12
C PHE A 295 -2.84 8.06 13.94
N ALA A 296 -2.22 8.24 12.77
CA ALA A 296 -1.19 9.28 12.67
C ALA A 296 -1.81 10.66 12.81
N TYR A 297 -3.04 10.93 12.34
CA TYR A 297 -3.69 12.20 12.68
C TYR A 297 -3.75 12.42 14.21
N MET A 298 -3.96 11.35 15.00
CA MET A 298 -3.98 11.41 16.46
C MET A 298 -2.59 11.38 17.11
N ALA A 299 -1.58 10.82 16.45
CA ALA A 299 -0.19 10.68 16.93
C ALA A 299 0.76 11.79 16.44
N GLY A 300 0.25 12.82 15.76
CA GLY A 300 1.03 13.97 15.28
C GLY A 300 1.47 13.92 13.81
N GLY A 301 0.98 12.94 13.06
CA GLY A 301 1.19 12.73 11.63
C GLY A 301 2.48 11.97 11.33
N LEU A 302 2.51 11.25 10.20
CA LEU A 302 3.79 10.90 9.59
C LEU A 302 4.37 12.16 8.92
N PRO A 303 5.70 12.39 9.00
CA PRO A 303 6.33 13.47 8.25
C PRO A 303 5.98 13.38 6.75
N GLU A 304 5.65 14.49 6.10
CA GLU A 304 5.22 14.50 4.70
C GLU A 304 6.24 13.88 3.72
N ASN A 305 7.52 13.89 4.08
CA ASN A 305 8.61 13.28 3.30
C ASN A 305 8.67 11.75 3.42
N ASN A 306 7.98 11.17 4.40
CA ASN A 306 8.02 9.75 4.74
C ASN A 306 6.77 8.99 4.25
N ALA A 307 5.69 9.73 3.99
CA ALA A 307 4.42 9.19 3.53
C ALA A 307 4.18 9.49 2.04
N GLY A 308 3.43 8.65 1.34
CA GLY A 308 3.09 8.82 -0.07
C GLY A 308 3.08 7.53 -0.87
N VAL A 309 3.01 7.64 -2.20
CA VAL A 309 3.08 6.48 -3.10
C VAL A 309 4.31 6.61 -3.98
N THR A 310 5.05 5.50 -4.14
CA THR A 310 6.24 5.45 -5.00
C THR A 310 5.90 4.77 -6.32
N PHE A 311 6.21 5.42 -7.43
CA PHE A 311 6.12 4.88 -8.79
C PHE A 311 7.51 4.50 -9.28
N ILE A 312 7.63 3.30 -9.84
CA ILE A 312 8.90 2.75 -10.32
C ILE A 312 8.73 2.42 -11.80
N GLY A 313 9.55 3.02 -12.65
CA GLY A 313 9.62 2.76 -14.08
C GLY A 313 10.93 2.07 -14.43
N LEU A 314 10.84 0.87 -15.00
CA LEU A 314 11.98 0.10 -15.47
C LEU A 314 12.00 0.10 -17.02
N PRO A 315 13.15 0.33 -17.67
CA PRO A 315 13.25 0.19 -19.12
C PRO A 315 13.02 -1.25 -19.56
N VAL A 316 12.21 -1.44 -20.61
CA VAL A 316 11.87 -2.75 -21.18
C VAL A 316 13.12 -3.47 -21.72
N ASP A 317 14.03 -2.73 -22.34
CA ASP A 317 15.24 -3.30 -22.96
C ASP A 317 16.44 -3.41 -22.01
N GLY A 318 16.21 -3.18 -20.71
CA GLY A 318 17.20 -3.36 -19.64
C GLY A 318 17.79 -2.07 -19.07
N PRO A 319 18.62 -2.19 -18.01
CA PRO A 319 19.06 -1.06 -17.17
C PRO A 319 19.84 0.03 -17.94
N ASP A 320 20.53 -0.33 -19.01
CA ASP A 320 21.37 0.59 -19.79
C ASP A 320 20.63 1.25 -20.96
N ALA A 321 19.39 0.83 -21.24
CA ALA A 321 18.64 1.30 -22.41
C ALA A 321 17.98 2.66 -22.21
N ALA A 322 17.57 2.99 -20.99
CA ALA A 322 16.95 4.27 -20.64
C ALA A 322 17.06 4.55 -19.13
N GLU A 323 16.65 5.74 -18.72
CA GLU A 323 16.58 6.13 -17.31
C GLU A 323 15.59 5.26 -16.54
N ILE A 324 16.05 4.68 -15.42
CA ILE A 324 15.18 4.09 -14.40
C ILE A 324 14.56 5.20 -13.57
N ARG A 325 13.23 5.19 -13.44
CA ARG A 325 12.49 6.26 -12.77
C ARG A 325 11.98 5.80 -11.42
N VAL A 326 12.22 6.61 -10.40
CA VAL A 326 11.63 6.44 -9.08
C VAL A 326 11.02 7.78 -8.66
N GLN A 327 9.69 7.86 -8.65
CA GLN A 327 8.96 9.09 -8.39
C GLN A 327 8.06 8.96 -7.17
N HIS A 328 8.06 9.99 -6.33
CA HIS A 328 7.30 10.03 -5.09
C HIS A 328 6.11 10.98 -5.22
N LEU A 329 4.91 10.43 -5.09
CA LEU A 329 3.67 11.19 -5.01
C LEU A 329 3.35 11.48 -3.55
N LYS A 330 3.58 12.73 -3.13
CA LYS A 330 3.43 13.19 -1.74
C LYS A 330 1.97 13.45 -1.37
N PRO A 331 1.57 13.25 -0.09
CA PRO A 331 0.21 13.52 0.38
C PRO A 331 -0.29 14.93 0.06
N LYS A 332 0.56 15.95 0.27
CA LYS A 332 0.19 17.34 0.00
C LYS A 332 -0.18 17.59 -1.46
N LEU A 333 0.60 17.02 -2.39
CA LEU A 333 0.33 17.14 -3.82
C LEU A 333 -0.99 16.45 -4.18
N MET A 334 -1.23 15.24 -3.66
CA MET A 334 -2.50 14.54 -3.88
C MET A 334 -3.70 15.36 -3.36
N GLN A 335 -3.57 15.92 -2.16
CA GLN A 335 -4.61 16.76 -1.57
C GLN A 335 -4.92 17.98 -2.43
N ASP A 336 -3.91 18.66 -2.97
CA ASP A 336 -4.11 19.86 -3.79
C ASP A 336 -4.89 19.55 -5.09
N PHE A 337 -4.62 18.42 -5.75
CA PHE A 337 -5.38 17.98 -6.92
C PHE A 337 -6.79 17.48 -6.56
N LEU A 338 -6.93 16.71 -5.48
CA LEU A 338 -8.21 16.19 -5.03
C LEU A 338 -9.18 17.30 -4.59
N THR A 339 -8.67 18.40 -4.05
CA THR A 339 -9.47 19.53 -3.55
C THR A 339 -9.74 20.57 -4.64
N SER A 340 -8.79 20.85 -5.52
CA SER A 340 -8.98 21.81 -6.63
C SER A 340 -9.91 21.29 -7.73
N GLY A 341 -10.08 19.97 -7.83
CA GLY A 341 -10.87 19.32 -8.89
C GLY A 341 -10.18 19.35 -10.25
N LYS A 342 -8.92 19.79 -10.33
CA LYS A 342 -8.13 19.75 -11.56
C LYS A 342 -7.66 18.32 -11.84
N PRO A 343 -7.61 17.89 -13.12
CA PRO A 343 -6.99 16.62 -13.48
C PRO A 343 -5.51 16.58 -13.06
N PHE A 344 -5.04 15.41 -12.67
CA PHE A 344 -3.63 15.21 -12.34
C PHE A 344 -2.82 15.03 -13.63
N PRO A 345 -1.62 15.64 -13.78
CA PRO A 345 -0.85 15.59 -15.01
C PRO A 345 -0.10 14.26 -15.16
N TRP A 346 -0.83 13.14 -15.29
CA TRP A 346 -0.27 11.78 -15.33
C TRP A 346 0.78 11.56 -16.40
N LYS A 347 0.65 12.19 -17.58
CA LYS A 347 1.62 12.06 -18.67
C LYS A 347 2.96 12.76 -18.39
N GLU A 348 2.92 13.83 -17.61
CA GLU A 348 4.14 14.54 -17.18
C GLU A 348 4.76 13.86 -15.97
N PHE A 349 3.91 13.37 -15.06
CA PHE A 349 4.35 12.65 -13.88
C PHE A 349 4.88 11.25 -14.23
N LEU A 350 4.29 10.53 -15.19
CA LEU A 350 4.77 9.23 -15.67
C LEU A 350 4.99 9.27 -17.19
N PRO A 351 6.01 9.99 -17.68
CA PRO A 351 6.28 10.03 -19.12
C PRO A 351 6.68 8.65 -19.62
N HIS A 352 6.20 8.23 -20.78
CA HIS A 352 6.51 6.90 -21.36
C HIS A 352 6.10 5.72 -20.46
N SER A 353 5.02 5.86 -19.67
CA SER A 353 4.41 4.72 -18.98
C SER A 353 4.08 3.61 -19.98
N VAL A 354 4.55 2.40 -19.67
CA VAL A 354 4.38 1.17 -20.45
C VAL A 354 2.93 0.71 -20.42
#